data_AF-A0A1V6N3V0-F1
#
_entry.id   AF-A0A1V6N3V0-F1
#
_cell.length_a   1.000
_cell.length_b   1.000
_cell.length_c   1.000
_cell.angle_alpha   90.00
_cell.angle_beta   90.00
_cell.angle_gamma   90.00
#
_symmetry.space_group_name_H-M   'P 1'
#
loop_
_entity.id
_entity.type
_entity.pdbx_description
1 polymer ?
#
loop_
_entity_poly.entity_id
_entity_poly.type
_entity_poly.pdbx_seq_one_letter_code
_entity_poly.pdbx_strand_id
1 'polypeptide(L)'
;MVESIISIKGFKDPLPFLMCRDHPTLIENGTKINYNDALSYYMVKNGLLNPKIYENATGSLIIRKCIYDPYKVHGEGYCMKNCIDNGYFHESADGSCYLCRLEGKGSCYHYGLEVFIVPQPKKNISGNITEKSISGSDHVLFNDHYPGNIVEFFKKDDISEILVIDDSHGAKYGIL
;
A
#
# COMPACT_ATOMS: atom_id res chain seq x y z
N MET A 1 -3.10 -34.62 11.96
CA MET A 1 -3.61 -33.26 11.66
C MET A 1 -3.35 -33.00 10.19
N VAL A 2 -4.40 -32.88 9.40
CA VAL A 2 -4.29 -32.33 8.04
C VAL A 2 -4.64 -30.86 8.19
N GLU A 3 -3.68 -30.02 8.54
CA GLU A 3 -3.82 -28.60 8.26
C GLU A 3 -3.64 -28.46 6.75
N SER A 4 -4.74 -28.59 6.00
CA SER A 4 -4.73 -28.18 4.61
C SER A 4 -4.52 -26.67 4.60
N ILE A 5 -3.35 -26.21 4.17
CA ILE A 5 -3.07 -24.79 3.97
C ILE A 5 -4.00 -24.33 2.85
N ILE A 6 -5.11 -23.67 3.22
CA ILE A 6 -5.99 -23.02 2.26
C ILE A 6 -5.22 -21.81 1.72
N SER A 7 -4.87 -21.85 0.45
CA SER A 7 -4.21 -20.72 -0.20
C SER A 7 -5.21 -19.60 -0.45
N ILE A 8 -4.85 -18.38 -0.06
CA ILE A 8 -5.59 -17.14 -0.38
C ILE A 8 -5.09 -16.48 -1.67
N LYS A 9 -4.14 -17.09 -2.38
CA LYS A 9 -3.63 -16.57 -3.65
C LYS A 9 -4.78 -16.47 -4.66
N GLY A 10 -4.93 -15.30 -5.28
CA GLY A 10 -6.01 -15.04 -6.23
C GLY A 10 -7.28 -14.49 -5.59
N PHE A 11 -7.38 -14.42 -4.26
CA PHE A 11 -8.49 -13.73 -3.61
C PHE A 11 -8.34 -12.21 -3.77
N LYS A 12 -9.48 -11.51 -3.76
CA LYS A 12 -9.51 -10.04 -3.74
C LYS A 12 -9.16 -9.55 -2.34
N ASP A 13 -8.41 -8.45 -2.25
CA ASP A 13 -8.18 -7.75 -1.00
C ASP A 13 -9.45 -7.01 -0.56
N PRO A 14 -10.12 -7.43 0.52
CA PRO A 14 -11.35 -6.79 0.97
C PRO A 14 -11.09 -5.46 1.69
N LEU A 15 -9.88 -5.27 2.23
CA LEU A 15 -9.58 -4.23 3.20
C LEU A 15 -9.88 -2.81 2.68
N PRO A 16 -9.44 -2.40 1.47
CA PRO A 16 -9.71 -1.06 0.96
C PRO A 16 -11.20 -0.71 0.89
N PHE A 17 -12.04 -1.67 0.51
CA PHE A 17 -13.48 -1.49 0.40
C PHE A 17 -14.17 -1.35 1.76
N LEU A 18 -13.62 -1.97 2.79
CA LEU A 18 -14.14 -1.86 4.15
C LEU A 18 -13.75 -0.53 4.79
N MET A 19 -12.50 -0.11 4.62
CA MET A 19 -11.96 1.10 5.25
C MET A 19 -12.48 2.38 4.57
N CYS A 20 -12.57 2.38 3.25
CA CYS A 20 -13.03 3.54 2.47
C CYS A 20 -14.53 3.53 2.14
N ARG A 21 -15.33 2.65 2.75
CA ARG A 21 -16.76 2.42 2.40
C ARG A 21 -17.66 3.66 2.48
N ASP A 22 -17.27 4.63 3.31
CA ASP A 22 -18.07 5.84 3.55
C ASP A 22 -17.97 6.86 2.40
N HIS A 23 -17.09 6.62 1.42
CA HIS A 23 -16.93 7.49 0.24
C HIS A 23 -16.97 6.65 -1.07
N PRO A 24 -18.06 6.71 -1.86
CA PRO A 24 -18.37 5.74 -2.92
C PRO A 24 -17.64 6.02 -4.26
N THR A 25 -16.39 6.45 -4.20
CA THR A 25 -15.57 6.74 -5.39
C THR A 25 -14.46 5.71 -5.61
N LEU A 26 -14.22 4.81 -4.65
CA LEU A 26 -13.30 3.70 -4.82
C LEU A 26 -13.85 2.72 -5.86
N ILE A 27 -13.06 2.44 -6.90
CA ILE A 27 -13.42 1.51 -7.99
C ILE A 27 -12.30 0.49 -8.22
N GLU A 28 -12.65 -0.62 -8.86
CA GLU A 28 -11.70 -1.67 -9.23
C GLU A 28 -11.80 -2.02 -10.72
N ASN A 29 -10.71 -2.48 -11.32
CA ASN A 29 -10.63 -2.83 -12.75
C ASN A 29 -10.23 -4.30 -13.01
N GLY A 30 -10.50 -5.18 -12.05
CA GLY A 30 -10.19 -6.61 -12.07
C GLY A 30 -8.79 -6.96 -11.55
N THR A 31 -7.87 -6.00 -11.49
CA THR A 31 -6.49 -6.24 -11.00
C THR A 31 -5.98 -5.17 -10.04
N LYS A 32 -6.46 -3.93 -10.18
CA LYS A 32 -6.09 -2.81 -9.34
C LYS A 32 -7.32 -2.15 -8.72
N ILE A 33 -7.07 -1.49 -7.60
CA ILE A 33 -7.98 -0.60 -6.91
C ILE A 33 -7.55 0.83 -7.25
N ASN A 34 -8.50 1.67 -7.64
CA ASN A 34 -8.31 3.11 -7.79
C ASN A 34 -9.08 3.78 -6.66
N TYR A 35 -8.35 4.47 -5.78
CA TYR A 35 -8.95 5.09 -4.60
C TYR A 35 -9.70 6.38 -4.94
N ASN A 36 -9.38 7.04 -6.06
CA ASN A 36 -9.88 8.38 -6.37
C ASN A 36 -9.70 9.28 -5.12
N ASP A 37 -10.74 9.94 -4.64
CA ASP A 37 -10.70 10.72 -3.40
C ASP A 37 -11.06 9.92 -2.12
N ALA A 38 -11.46 8.64 -2.22
CA ALA A 38 -11.95 7.85 -1.08
C ALA A 38 -10.90 7.65 0.03
N LEU A 39 -9.63 7.44 -0.33
CA LEU A 39 -8.55 7.30 0.65
C LEU A 39 -8.22 8.63 1.33
N SER A 40 -8.08 9.70 0.55
CA SER A 40 -7.88 11.05 1.08
C SER A 40 -9.03 11.45 2.03
N TYR A 41 -10.27 11.13 1.67
CA TYR A 41 -11.44 11.33 2.53
C TYR A 41 -11.34 10.54 3.85
N TYR A 42 -11.00 9.24 3.77
CA TYR A 42 -10.78 8.41 4.97
C TYR A 42 -9.71 9.01 5.87
N MET A 43 -8.58 9.43 5.30
CA MET A 43 -7.47 10.03 6.03
C MET A 43 -7.87 11.34 6.70
N VAL A 44 -8.59 12.24 6.01
CA VAL A 44 -9.13 13.49 6.59
C VAL A 44 -10.06 13.19 7.75
N LYS A 45 -11.00 12.26 7.57
CA LYS A 45 -11.98 11.88 8.59
C LYS A 45 -11.32 11.38 9.88
N ASN A 46 -10.16 10.72 9.75
CA ASN A 46 -9.42 10.16 10.88
C ASN A 46 -8.23 11.02 11.34
N GLY A 47 -8.09 12.25 10.83
CA GLY A 47 -7.06 13.20 11.27
C GLY A 47 -5.63 12.80 10.87
N LEU A 48 -5.46 12.03 9.80
CA LEU A 48 -4.17 11.54 9.33
C LEU A 48 -3.36 12.61 8.58
N LEU A 49 -2.04 12.43 8.56
CA LEU A 49 -1.09 13.40 8.01
C LEU A 49 -1.13 13.48 6.48
N ASN A 50 -1.19 14.71 5.95
CA ASN A 50 -1.06 15.05 4.53
C ASN A 50 -1.86 14.11 3.58
N PRO A 51 -3.20 14.09 3.70
CA PRO A 51 -4.08 13.14 3.00
C PRO A 51 -4.12 13.35 1.48
N LYS A 52 -3.90 14.58 1.03
CA LYS A 52 -3.98 14.96 -0.39
C LYS A 52 -2.93 14.27 -1.28
N ILE A 53 -1.84 13.76 -0.71
CA ILE A 53 -0.87 12.96 -1.47
C ILE A 53 -1.51 11.69 -2.04
N TYR A 54 -2.50 11.13 -1.34
CA TYR A 54 -3.18 9.90 -1.71
C TYR A 54 -4.43 10.10 -2.57
N GLU A 55 -4.71 11.34 -3.02
CA GLU A 55 -5.72 11.56 -4.06
C GLU A 55 -5.32 10.80 -5.32
N ASN A 56 -6.27 10.02 -5.84
CA ASN A 56 -6.13 9.15 -6.99
C ASN A 56 -4.99 8.12 -6.86
N ALA A 57 -4.66 7.73 -5.62
CA ALA A 57 -3.76 6.62 -5.37
C ALA A 57 -4.31 5.30 -5.94
N THR A 58 -3.43 4.32 -6.09
CA THR A 58 -3.78 2.98 -6.56
C THR A 58 -3.23 1.89 -5.64
N GLY A 59 -3.85 0.72 -5.65
CA GLY A 59 -3.40 -0.46 -4.91
C GLY A 59 -3.64 -1.74 -5.71
N SER A 60 -3.02 -2.84 -5.29
CA SER A 60 -3.30 -4.16 -5.88
C SER A 60 -4.63 -4.70 -5.36
N LEU A 61 -5.45 -5.28 -6.26
CA LEU A 61 -6.70 -5.95 -5.87
C LEU A 61 -6.47 -7.42 -5.53
N ILE A 62 -5.59 -8.11 -6.25
CA ILE A 62 -5.50 -9.57 -6.23
C ILE A 62 -4.30 -10.01 -5.40
N ILE A 63 -4.55 -10.80 -4.35
CA ILE A 63 -3.51 -11.28 -3.45
C ILE A 63 -2.57 -12.21 -4.19
N ARG A 64 -1.31 -11.77 -4.31
CA ARG A 64 -0.23 -12.50 -4.97
C ARG A 64 1.07 -12.27 -4.21
N LYS A 65 1.69 -13.33 -3.70
CA LYS A 65 2.95 -13.24 -2.95
C LYS A 65 4.07 -12.63 -3.80
N CYS A 66 4.84 -11.72 -3.20
CA CYS A 66 6.06 -11.19 -3.79
C CYS A 66 7.08 -12.29 -4.07
N ILE A 67 7.69 -12.24 -5.26
CA ILE A 67 8.72 -13.20 -5.69
C ILE A 67 10.15 -12.74 -5.37
N TYR A 68 10.30 -11.49 -4.91
CA TYR A 68 11.58 -10.91 -4.58
C TYR A 68 11.87 -11.16 -3.10
N ASP A 69 12.87 -12.00 -2.83
CA ASP A 69 13.33 -12.36 -1.49
C ASP A 69 14.87 -12.48 -1.52
N PRO A 70 15.62 -11.85 -0.59
CA PRO A 70 15.15 -11.06 0.54
C PRO A 70 14.50 -9.73 0.10
N TYR A 71 13.55 -9.20 0.88
CA TYR A 71 12.87 -7.94 0.55
C TYR A 71 13.80 -6.75 0.34
N LYS A 72 15.03 -6.77 0.87
CA LYS A 72 16.02 -5.72 0.64
C LYS A 72 16.36 -5.49 -0.84
N VAL A 73 16.18 -6.49 -1.72
CA VAL A 73 16.46 -6.35 -3.16
C VAL A 73 15.51 -5.37 -3.88
N HIS A 74 14.41 -4.93 -3.24
CA HIS A 74 13.50 -3.95 -3.85
C HIS A 74 14.18 -2.60 -4.11
N GLY A 75 15.20 -2.25 -3.33
CA GLY A 75 16.04 -1.07 -3.53
C GLY A 75 16.95 -1.10 -4.76
N GLU A 76 17.03 -2.23 -5.47
CA GLU A 76 17.94 -2.41 -6.59
C GLU A 76 17.23 -2.30 -7.95
N GLY A 77 17.78 -1.49 -8.84
CA GLY A 77 17.36 -1.38 -10.24
C GLY A 77 15.86 -1.10 -10.40
N TYR A 78 15.17 -1.94 -11.17
CA TYR A 78 13.73 -1.84 -11.41
C TYR A 78 12.90 -2.78 -10.50
N CYS A 79 13.49 -3.32 -9.43
CA CYS A 79 12.82 -4.33 -8.60
C CYS A 79 11.54 -3.79 -7.94
N MET A 80 11.60 -2.61 -7.29
CA MET A 80 10.40 -2.00 -6.70
C MET A 80 9.32 -1.71 -7.76
N LYS A 81 9.71 -1.15 -8.91
CA LYS A 81 8.80 -0.87 -10.02
C LYS A 81 8.09 -2.13 -10.49
N ASN A 82 8.85 -3.20 -10.76
CA ASN A 82 8.29 -4.49 -11.15
C ASN A 82 7.40 -5.07 -10.06
N CYS A 83 7.73 -4.87 -8.78
CA CYS A 83 6.94 -5.34 -7.66
C CYS A 83 5.55 -4.69 -7.62
N ILE A 84 5.51 -3.36 -7.68
CA ILE A 84 4.28 -2.56 -7.68
C ILE A 84 3.44 -2.85 -8.93
N ASP A 85 4.05 -2.89 -10.11
CA ASP A 85 3.32 -3.11 -11.37
C ASP A 85 2.65 -4.49 -11.42
N ASN A 86 3.27 -5.47 -10.77
CA ASN A 86 2.74 -6.82 -10.64
C ASN A 86 1.78 -7.00 -9.46
N GLY A 87 1.60 -5.96 -8.64
CA GLY A 87 0.66 -5.94 -7.52
C GLY A 87 0.99 -6.98 -6.44
N TYR A 88 2.27 -7.18 -6.13
CA TYR A 88 2.67 -8.16 -5.12
C TYR A 88 2.38 -7.70 -3.68
N PHE A 89 2.06 -8.69 -2.86
CA PHE A 89 1.87 -8.59 -1.41
C PHE A 89 3.10 -9.17 -0.70
N HIS A 90 3.45 -8.57 0.43
CA HIS A 90 4.59 -8.94 1.24
C HIS A 90 4.10 -9.53 2.55
N GLU A 91 4.67 -10.65 2.96
CA GLU A 91 4.36 -11.21 4.27
C GLU A 91 4.98 -10.32 5.35
N SER A 92 4.24 -10.08 6.43
CA SER A 92 4.68 -9.11 7.46
C SER A 92 4.09 -9.42 8.82
N ALA A 93 4.85 -9.13 9.87
CA ALA A 93 4.36 -9.16 11.24
C ALA A 93 3.46 -7.95 11.54
N ASP A 94 3.67 -6.83 10.84
CA ASP A 94 2.91 -5.60 10.99
C ASP A 94 1.61 -5.60 10.17
N GLY A 95 1.49 -6.54 9.23
CA GLY A 95 0.31 -6.70 8.37
C GLY A 95 -0.76 -7.60 8.99
N SER A 96 -1.98 -7.53 8.46
CA SER A 96 -3.08 -8.38 8.89
C SER A 96 -3.27 -9.61 7.99
N CYS A 97 -3.66 -10.74 8.60
CA CYS A 97 -4.02 -11.93 7.82
C CYS A 97 -5.35 -11.71 7.07
N TYR A 98 -5.67 -12.58 6.11
CA TYR A 98 -6.86 -12.43 5.28
C TYR A 98 -8.18 -12.34 6.08
N LEU A 99 -8.31 -13.10 7.17
CA LEU A 99 -9.50 -13.04 8.03
C LEU A 99 -9.60 -11.69 8.76
N CYS A 100 -8.49 -11.18 9.29
CA CYS A 100 -8.46 -9.86 9.92
C CYS A 100 -8.74 -8.75 8.89
N ARG A 101 -8.28 -8.90 7.64
CA ARG A 101 -8.59 -7.98 6.54
C ARG A 101 -10.10 -7.96 6.21
N LEU A 102 -10.78 -9.11 6.24
CA LEU A 102 -12.25 -9.18 6.10
C LEU A 102 -13.01 -8.46 7.22
N GLU A 103 -12.38 -8.28 8.38
CA GLU A 103 -12.93 -7.56 9.52
C GLU A 103 -12.50 -6.08 9.58
N GLY A 104 -11.71 -5.61 8.61
CA GLY A 104 -11.17 -4.24 8.60
C GLY A 104 -10.11 -3.99 9.68
N LYS A 105 -9.37 -5.03 10.11
CA LYS A 105 -8.33 -4.93 11.14
C LYS A 105 -6.94 -4.89 10.51
N GLY A 106 -6.09 -3.98 11.02
CA GLY A 106 -4.70 -3.83 10.58
C GLY A 106 -3.69 -4.64 11.37
N SER A 107 -4.02 -5.00 12.61
CA SER A 107 -3.17 -5.84 13.45
C SER A 107 -3.63 -7.29 13.48
N CYS A 108 -2.68 -8.22 13.55
CA CYS A 108 -2.94 -9.64 13.70
C CYS A 108 -1.85 -10.31 14.57
N TYR A 109 -2.23 -11.33 15.35
CA TYR A 109 -1.26 -12.18 16.03
C TYR A 109 -0.56 -13.17 15.09
N HIS A 110 -1.15 -13.41 13.92
CA HIS A 110 -0.57 -14.24 12.87
C HIS A 110 0.18 -13.36 11.88
N TYR A 111 1.20 -13.94 11.23
CA TYR A 111 1.88 -13.28 10.13
C TYR A 111 0.88 -12.93 9.03
N GLY A 112 0.81 -11.66 8.68
CA GLY A 112 -0.15 -11.09 7.76
C GLY A 112 0.45 -10.72 6.42
N LEU A 113 -0.27 -9.85 5.73
CA LEU A 113 0.12 -9.31 4.43
C LEU A 113 0.14 -7.79 4.48
N GLU A 114 1.11 -7.21 3.81
CA GLU A 114 1.14 -5.80 3.45
C GLU A 114 1.14 -5.67 1.93
N VAL A 115 0.67 -4.51 1.46
CA VAL A 115 0.74 -4.12 0.05
C VAL A 115 0.97 -2.62 -0.04
N PHE A 116 1.69 -2.20 -1.07
CA PHE A 116 1.85 -0.78 -1.33
C PHE A 116 0.58 -0.17 -1.91
N ILE A 117 0.16 0.94 -1.30
CA ILE A 117 -0.77 1.92 -1.83
C ILE A 117 0.07 3.05 -2.39
N VAL A 118 -0.03 3.24 -3.70
CA VAL A 118 0.89 4.03 -4.50
C VAL A 118 0.21 5.35 -4.88
N PRO A 119 0.74 6.50 -4.43
CA PRO A 119 0.30 7.81 -4.88
C PRO A 119 0.38 7.97 -6.41
N GLN A 120 -0.24 9.03 -6.92
CA GLN A 120 -0.01 9.41 -8.32
C GLN A 120 1.44 9.83 -8.58
N PRO A 121 1.89 9.79 -9.85
CA PRO A 121 3.21 10.31 -10.23
C PRO A 121 3.43 11.72 -9.70
N LYS A 122 4.66 12.03 -9.27
CA LYS A 122 5.06 13.24 -8.53
C LYS A 122 4.51 14.54 -9.11
N LYS A 123 4.48 14.67 -10.45
CA LYS A 123 4.00 15.86 -11.16
C LYS A 123 2.48 16.10 -11.06
N ASN A 124 1.71 15.07 -10.71
CA ASN A 124 0.26 15.09 -10.63
C ASN A 124 -0.26 15.17 -9.17
N ILE A 125 0.63 15.25 -8.18
CA ILE A 125 0.24 15.27 -6.77
C ILE A 125 -0.35 16.63 -6.41
N SER A 126 -1.56 16.61 -5.84
CA SER A 126 -2.24 17.80 -5.29
C SER A 126 -1.77 18.20 -3.88
N GLY A 127 -1.09 17.30 -3.16
CA GLY A 127 -0.62 17.48 -1.78
C GLY A 127 0.75 18.18 -1.67
N ASN A 128 1.14 18.54 -0.44
CA ASN A 128 2.45 19.14 -0.21
C ASN A 128 3.55 18.07 -0.24
N ILE A 129 4.33 18.03 -1.32
CA ILE A 129 5.40 17.06 -1.52
C ILE A 129 6.65 17.30 -0.66
N THR A 130 6.74 18.43 0.05
CA THR A 130 7.86 18.70 0.97
C THR A 130 7.58 18.22 2.40
N GLU A 131 6.35 17.80 2.68
CA GLU A 131 5.93 17.31 3.99
C GLU A 131 5.82 15.79 4.01
N LYS A 132 5.97 15.22 5.21
CA LYS A 132 5.69 13.79 5.44
C LYS A 132 4.20 13.50 5.26
N SER A 133 3.87 12.24 4.96
CA SER A 133 2.51 11.70 4.99
C SER A 133 2.54 10.32 5.65
N ILE A 134 1.41 9.64 5.78
CA ILE A 134 1.38 8.27 6.32
C ILE A 134 2.07 7.32 5.33
N SER A 135 2.87 6.40 5.85
CA SER A 135 3.55 5.34 5.08
C SER A 135 2.55 4.57 4.22
N GLY A 136 2.97 4.28 2.99
CA GLY A 136 2.13 3.71 1.94
C GLY A 136 2.15 2.19 1.87
N SER A 137 2.84 1.47 2.77
CA SER A 137 2.29 0.16 3.14
C SER A 137 0.88 0.39 3.67
N ASP A 138 -0.03 -0.57 3.48
CA ASP A 138 -1.46 -0.44 3.73
C ASP A 138 -1.88 0.09 5.13
N HIS A 139 -0.93 0.36 6.04
CA HIS A 139 -1.02 1.34 7.13
C HIS A 139 -1.79 2.63 6.83
N VAL A 140 -1.75 3.18 5.61
CA VAL A 140 -2.59 4.36 5.26
C VAL A 140 -4.11 4.06 5.31
N LEU A 141 -4.51 2.79 5.28
CA LEU A 141 -5.89 2.34 5.51
C LEU A 141 -6.20 2.04 6.97
N PHE A 142 -5.28 2.33 7.87
CA PHE A 142 -5.46 2.20 9.30
C PHE A 142 -5.28 3.58 9.95
N ASN A 143 -5.83 3.77 11.14
CA ASN A 143 -5.64 5.01 11.91
C ASN A 143 -4.23 5.10 12.54
N ASP A 144 -3.28 4.40 11.94
CA ASP A 144 -1.89 4.35 12.37
C ASP A 144 -1.16 5.61 11.93
N HIS A 145 -0.17 6.02 12.73
CA HIS A 145 0.63 7.20 12.48
C HIS A 145 2.08 6.78 12.30
N TYR A 146 2.40 6.30 11.10
CA TYR A 146 3.76 6.04 10.63
C TYR A 146 4.16 7.10 9.61
N PRO A 147 4.68 8.28 10.02
CA PRO A 147 5.02 9.36 9.08
C PRO A 147 6.23 8.98 8.23
N GLY A 148 5.99 8.82 6.94
CA GLY A 148 7.00 8.51 5.92
C GLY A 148 7.44 9.73 5.11
N ASN A 149 8.62 9.60 4.52
CA ASN A 149 9.13 10.53 3.53
C ASN A 149 8.70 10.10 2.12
N ILE A 150 8.58 11.07 1.20
CA ILE A 150 8.39 10.76 -0.21
C ILE A 150 9.71 10.25 -0.79
N VAL A 151 9.69 9.07 -1.39
CA VAL A 151 10.81 8.48 -2.11
C VAL A 151 10.43 8.22 -3.55
N GLU A 152 11.27 8.65 -4.49
CA GLU A 152 11.14 8.34 -5.91
C GLU A 152 11.75 6.96 -6.17
N PHE A 153 10.92 5.97 -6.51
CA PHE A 153 11.38 4.60 -6.76
C PHE A 153 11.55 4.29 -8.26
N PHE A 154 11.02 5.13 -9.13
CA PHE A 154 11.15 4.98 -10.57
C PHE A 154 11.09 6.34 -11.28
N LYS A 155 12.01 6.53 -12.22
CA LYS A 155 12.05 7.70 -13.10
C LYS A 155 12.35 7.29 -14.53
N LYS A 156 11.49 7.71 -15.46
CA LYS A 156 11.70 7.57 -16.89
C LYS A 156 11.01 8.72 -17.62
N ASP A 157 11.78 9.46 -18.42
CA ASP A 157 11.31 10.66 -19.13
C ASP A 157 10.62 11.64 -18.16
N ASP A 158 9.40 12.08 -18.46
CA ASP A 158 8.59 12.96 -17.61
C ASP A 158 7.73 12.21 -16.57
N ILE A 159 8.01 10.94 -16.32
CA ILE A 159 7.33 10.11 -15.32
C ILE A 159 8.27 9.91 -14.13
N SER A 160 7.80 10.32 -12.96
CA SER A 160 8.44 10.12 -11.65
C SER A 160 7.39 9.47 -10.75
N GLU A 161 7.58 8.19 -10.45
CA GLU A 161 6.70 7.42 -9.55
C GLU A 161 7.30 7.44 -8.14
N ILE A 162 6.43 7.59 -7.15
CA ILE A 162 6.82 7.79 -5.76
C ILE A 162 6.10 6.85 -4.81
N LEU A 163 6.70 6.61 -3.66
CA LEU A 163 6.06 6.05 -2.47
C LEU A 163 6.20 7.05 -1.33
N VAL A 164 5.30 6.95 -0.35
CA VAL A 164 5.55 7.50 0.99
C VAL A 164 6.00 6.34 1.85
N ILE A 165 7.16 6.44 2.50
CA ILE A 165 7.70 5.32 3.30
C ILE A 165 8.43 5.84 4.54
N ASP A 166 8.15 5.24 5.69
CA ASP A 166 8.89 5.50 6.93
C ASP A 166 10.21 4.71 6.96
N ASP A 167 11.04 5.02 7.96
CA ASP A 167 12.41 4.51 8.03
C ASP A 167 12.48 2.98 8.21
N SER A 168 11.52 2.38 8.93
CA SER A 168 11.49 0.93 9.17
C SER A 168 11.16 0.17 7.88
N HIS A 169 10.09 0.59 7.20
CA HIS A 169 9.71 0.01 5.91
C HIS A 169 10.78 0.29 4.84
N GLY A 170 11.37 1.48 4.81
CA GLY A 170 12.44 1.81 3.88
C GLY A 170 13.66 0.91 4.06
N ALA A 171 14.08 0.64 5.30
CA ALA A 171 15.15 -0.31 5.59
C ALA A 171 14.79 -1.76 5.21
N LYS A 172 13.55 -2.20 5.48
CA LYS A 172 13.03 -3.53 5.11
C LYS A 172 13.12 -3.79 3.61
N TYR A 173 12.78 -2.78 2.80
CA TYR A 173 12.77 -2.88 1.33
C TYR A 173 14.05 -2.37 0.65
N GLY A 174 15.05 -1.91 1.41
CA GLY A 174 16.33 -1.42 0.88
C GLY A 174 16.26 -0.08 0.13
N ILE A 175 15.24 0.73 0.43
CA ILE A 175 14.96 2.00 -0.25
C ILE A 175 15.63 3.21 0.45
N LEU A 176 16.23 2.98 1.62
CA LEU A 176 16.96 3.95 2.44
C LEU A 176 18.40 3.51 2.69
#